data_AF-A0A2C9CQT8-F1
#
_entry.id   AF-A0A2C9CQT8-F1
#
_cell.length_a   1.000
_cell.length_b   1.000
_cell.length_c   1.000
_cell.angle_alpha   90.00
_cell.angle_beta   90.00
_cell.angle_gamma   90.00
#
_symmetry.space_group_name_H-M   'P 1'
#
loop_
_entity.id
_entity.type
_entity.pdbx_description
1 polymer ?
#
loop_
_entity_poly.entity_id
_entity_poly.type
_entity_poly.pdbx_seq_one_letter_code
_entity_poly.pdbx_strand_id
1 'polypeptide(L)'
;MTTQNWMNDSNFHGYPSWERDLLGADYGDYVPIFVDIFAPEGGTLSDGINSILDSDVIHISQAEVDTLRRELRYLQDASLDSLHSLIYWPTDHQQPLPEHLQIRHIGASVGNVKTGHGAPIQSPACNVSNHPEGGAIIGIIDGDIGYLNASFRRAQRTRFLEIWMQAEFPNAPVDQGGIILNTDDIQAEIASPKSEHQIYAEHAARLSAARPMVTGRRVSHGTHVLDLAANNAGTQDLPILAVQLPAEAIRATSGRRLETHVASGLRWIVTGALRAGAAHSGLVVNLSLGALGGAGDDSTFLGNWMKDEIARYDRLSNTTGRMDIVAAYGNARVERLVARGVVSATDPLQLTWRVQPDDRSDSMIELRADQMADMVLTLTAPDRTGHIWQGAWPQAGDRHLLLRGGKIVGGIYGYSDSAGQSSVLIALAPTKSNEGAAHAPSGGWGVSLTNGGVVDCQFSAKVQRDDTPGTYWQLGRQSSLDAPAGWIYDAEQGAYVAPAPNNPITRKGTAVSFAGVQHDHIHLVSAFRPKTGTSDVVTASSYSAEPTAADTTDKPDWSAQGDDGVMLRGIRAAGRLSGSYARLSGSSVAAPQVTAYLVQQHRNVPRPPPIVVDQIDGPQGPLRLGEQRLPRR
;
A
#
# COMPACT_ATOMS: atom_id res chain seq x y z
N MET A 1 -7.35 -22.54 -24.75
CA MET A 1 -7.67 -22.36 -23.31
C MET A 1 -9.04 -21.71 -23.23
N THR A 2 -9.77 -21.77 -22.11
CA THR A 2 -11.10 -21.14 -22.00
C THR A 2 -10.96 -19.63 -21.87
N THR A 3 -11.65 -18.86 -22.71
CA THR A 3 -11.68 -17.39 -22.67
C THR A 3 -12.11 -16.85 -21.31
N GLN A 4 -11.35 -15.90 -20.76
CA GLN A 4 -11.49 -15.39 -19.38
C GLN A 4 -12.40 -14.15 -19.38
N ASN A 5 -13.66 -14.29 -18.95
CA ASN A 5 -14.49 -13.13 -18.61
C ASN A 5 -13.96 -12.56 -17.28
N TRP A 6 -13.40 -11.35 -17.31
CA TRP A 6 -12.76 -10.72 -16.17
C TRP A 6 -13.68 -10.55 -14.96
N MET A 7 -15.00 -10.44 -15.16
CA MET A 7 -15.98 -10.34 -14.06
C MET A 7 -16.19 -11.68 -13.32
N ASN A 8 -15.87 -12.79 -13.97
CA ASN A 8 -15.92 -14.14 -13.40
C ASN A 8 -14.53 -14.60 -12.92
N ASP A 9 -13.51 -13.74 -13.02
CA ASP A 9 -12.17 -14.05 -12.57
C ASP A 9 -12.09 -14.06 -11.05
N SER A 10 -11.38 -15.04 -10.50
CA SER A 10 -11.20 -15.15 -9.05
C SER A 10 -10.58 -13.91 -8.40
N ASN A 11 -9.76 -13.15 -9.15
CA ASN A 11 -9.13 -11.92 -8.69
C ASN A 11 -10.13 -10.75 -8.54
N PHE A 12 -11.29 -10.82 -9.22
CA PHE A 12 -12.37 -9.83 -9.12
C PHE A 12 -13.23 -10.00 -7.85
N HIS A 13 -13.13 -11.15 -7.19
CA HIS A 13 -13.87 -11.42 -5.96
C HIS A 13 -13.25 -10.73 -4.72
N GLY A 14 -14.03 -10.67 -3.65
CA GLY A 14 -13.69 -9.90 -2.45
C GLY A 14 -14.00 -8.41 -2.61
N TYR A 15 -12.98 -7.57 -2.49
CA TYR A 15 -13.15 -6.12 -2.44
C TYR A 15 -13.75 -5.49 -3.71
N PRO A 16 -13.30 -5.80 -4.94
CA PRO A 16 -13.90 -5.21 -6.15
C PRO A 16 -15.38 -5.57 -6.31
N SER A 17 -15.76 -6.79 -5.88
CA SER A 17 -17.16 -7.22 -5.83
C SER A 17 -17.97 -6.39 -4.84
N TRP A 18 -17.45 -6.13 -3.63
CA TRP A 18 -18.09 -5.24 -2.66
C TRP A 18 -18.31 -3.83 -3.21
N GLU A 19 -17.28 -3.23 -3.81
CA GLU A 19 -17.41 -1.88 -4.38
C GLU A 19 -18.45 -1.81 -5.47
N ARG A 20 -18.45 -2.77 -6.40
CA ARG A 20 -19.45 -2.86 -7.46
C ARG A 20 -20.86 -2.98 -6.89
N ASP A 21 -21.04 -3.81 -5.88
CA ASP A 21 -22.35 -4.05 -5.28
C ASP A 21 -22.87 -2.83 -4.50
N LEU A 22 -21.97 -2.11 -3.84
CA LEU A 22 -22.32 -0.93 -3.05
C LEU A 22 -22.56 0.30 -3.93
N LEU A 23 -21.71 0.51 -4.94
CA LEU A 23 -21.78 1.69 -5.83
C LEU A 23 -22.79 1.52 -6.96
N GLY A 24 -23.04 0.29 -7.42
CA GLY A 24 -24.00 0.01 -8.48
C GLY A 24 -23.72 0.80 -9.76
N ALA A 25 -24.62 1.72 -10.12
CA ALA A 25 -24.50 2.55 -11.33
C ALA A 25 -23.34 3.57 -11.27
N ASP A 26 -22.81 3.85 -10.07
CA ASP A 26 -21.67 4.73 -9.86
C ASP A 26 -20.31 3.98 -9.93
N TYR A 27 -20.32 2.70 -10.31
CA TYR A 27 -19.10 1.93 -10.56
C TYR A 27 -18.41 2.46 -11.83
N GLY A 28 -17.15 2.91 -11.71
CA GLY A 28 -16.47 3.72 -12.71
C GLY A 28 -16.41 3.11 -14.12
N ASP A 29 -16.03 3.93 -15.12
CA ASP A 29 -16.08 3.54 -16.53
C ASP A 29 -15.01 2.50 -16.92
N TYR A 30 -13.92 2.42 -16.16
CA TYR A 30 -12.79 1.53 -16.43
C TYR A 30 -12.32 0.81 -15.18
N VAL A 31 -11.74 -0.38 -15.35
CA VAL A 31 -11.04 -1.12 -14.30
C VAL A 31 -9.57 -1.30 -14.69
N PRO A 32 -8.62 -0.91 -13.81
CA PRO A 32 -7.22 -1.26 -14.00
C PRO A 32 -7.01 -2.77 -13.80
N ILE A 33 -6.42 -3.42 -14.79
CA ILE A 33 -6.09 -4.84 -14.78
C ILE A 33 -4.58 -4.97 -14.99
N PHE A 34 -3.91 -5.63 -14.04
CA PHE A 34 -2.51 -6.02 -14.14
C PHE A 34 -2.46 -7.38 -14.81
N VAL A 35 -1.72 -7.47 -15.92
CA VAL A 35 -1.67 -8.65 -16.78
C VAL A 35 -0.25 -9.13 -17.02
N ASP A 36 -0.11 -10.45 -17.19
CA ASP A 36 1.00 -11.07 -17.89
C ASP A 36 0.70 -11.12 -19.38
N ILE A 37 1.63 -10.65 -20.19
CA ILE A 37 1.60 -10.70 -21.64
C ILE A 37 2.45 -11.89 -22.06
N PHE A 38 1.83 -12.86 -22.73
CA PHE A 38 2.49 -13.99 -23.35
C PHE A 38 2.53 -13.83 -24.88
N ALA A 39 3.30 -14.70 -25.54
CA ALA A 39 3.21 -14.85 -26.99
C ALA A 39 1.81 -15.41 -27.36
N PRO A 40 1.11 -14.81 -28.35
CA PRO A 40 -0.12 -15.38 -28.87
C PRO A 40 0.17 -16.71 -29.59
N GLU A 41 -0.87 -17.52 -29.80
CA GLU A 41 -0.72 -18.82 -30.46
C GLU A 41 -0.09 -18.67 -31.85
N GLY A 42 1.06 -19.31 -32.07
CA GLY A 42 1.82 -19.23 -33.31
C GLY A 42 2.56 -17.90 -33.54
N GLY A 43 2.59 -17.00 -32.56
CA GLY A 43 3.30 -15.72 -32.62
C GLY A 43 4.45 -15.61 -31.63
N THR A 44 4.93 -14.38 -31.46
CA THR A 44 6.02 -14.01 -30.56
C THR A 44 5.53 -13.12 -29.43
N LEU A 45 6.33 -12.97 -28.37
CA LEU A 45 6.02 -12.01 -27.31
C LEU A 45 5.89 -10.56 -27.83
N SER A 46 6.62 -10.22 -28.90
CA SER A 46 6.47 -8.92 -29.57
C SER A 46 5.09 -8.74 -30.18
N ASP A 47 4.52 -9.80 -30.76
CA ASP A 47 3.14 -9.77 -31.28
C ASP A 47 2.13 -9.58 -30.13
N GLY A 48 2.37 -10.21 -28.98
CA GLY A 48 1.58 -10.00 -27.76
C GLY A 48 1.60 -8.54 -27.31
N ILE A 49 2.76 -7.88 -27.31
CA ILE A 49 2.88 -6.47 -26.94
C ILE A 49 2.20 -5.55 -27.97
N ASN A 50 2.45 -5.78 -29.26
CA ASN A 50 1.84 -4.99 -30.33
C ASN A 50 0.31 -5.10 -30.29
N SER A 51 -0.23 -6.26 -29.93
CA SER A 51 -1.68 -6.42 -29.76
C SER A 51 -2.29 -5.51 -28.68
N ILE A 52 -1.51 -5.10 -27.67
CA ILE A 52 -1.94 -4.12 -26.67
C ILE A 52 -1.77 -2.71 -27.23
N LEU A 53 -0.60 -2.40 -27.79
CA LEU A 53 -0.27 -1.08 -28.33
C LEU A 53 -1.23 -0.63 -29.44
N ASP A 54 -1.71 -1.57 -30.24
CA ASP A 54 -2.55 -1.34 -31.41
C ASP A 54 -4.05 -1.59 -31.12
N SER A 55 -4.44 -1.92 -29.89
CA SER A 55 -5.82 -2.27 -29.54
C SER A 55 -6.73 -1.05 -29.40
N ASP A 56 -7.85 -0.99 -30.11
CA ASP A 56 -8.86 0.06 -29.91
C ASP A 56 -9.67 -0.06 -28.60
N VAL A 57 -9.54 -1.19 -27.89
CA VAL A 57 -10.30 -1.51 -26.66
C VAL A 57 -9.41 -1.47 -25.43
N ILE A 58 -8.16 -1.94 -25.55
CA ILE A 58 -7.22 -1.93 -24.44
C ILE A 58 -6.65 -0.53 -24.32
N HIS A 59 -6.81 0.05 -23.14
CA HIS A 59 -6.31 1.37 -22.86
C HIS A 59 -5.11 1.32 -21.93
N ILE A 60 -4.07 2.09 -22.24
CA ILE A 60 -2.84 2.17 -21.44
C ILE A 60 -2.39 3.62 -21.30
N SER A 61 -1.63 3.93 -20.26
CA SER A 61 -1.04 5.25 -20.07
C SER A 61 0.13 5.49 -21.02
N GLN A 62 0.48 6.75 -21.27
CA GLN A 62 1.67 7.06 -22.09
C GLN A 62 2.96 6.50 -21.47
N ALA A 63 3.09 6.49 -20.15
CA ALA A 63 4.24 5.88 -19.47
C ALA A 63 4.33 4.37 -19.73
N GLU A 64 3.19 3.69 -19.80
CA GLU A 64 3.14 2.26 -20.13
C GLU A 64 3.44 2.02 -21.62
N VAL A 65 2.95 2.87 -22.52
CA VAL A 65 3.33 2.86 -23.95
C VAL A 65 4.85 2.99 -24.11
N ASP A 66 5.46 3.96 -23.43
CA ASP A 66 6.90 4.22 -23.48
C ASP A 66 7.69 3.00 -22.96
N THR A 67 7.19 2.37 -21.90
CA THR A 67 7.78 1.16 -21.31
C THR A 67 7.70 -0.02 -22.27
N LEU A 68 6.52 -0.33 -22.80
CA LEU A 68 6.32 -1.44 -23.75
C LEU A 68 7.14 -1.25 -25.03
N ARG A 69 7.22 -0.02 -25.55
CA ARG A 69 8.10 0.30 -26.70
C ARG A 69 9.59 0.15 -26.37
N ARG A 70 10.00 0.38 -25.12
CA ARG A 70 11.37 0.12 -24.67
C ARG A 70 11.62 -1.39 -24.59
N GLU A 71 10.72 -2.14 -23.97
CA GLU A 71 10.80 -3.60 -23.91
C GLU A 71 10.90 -4.23 -25.30
N LEU A 72 10.09 -3.79 -26.27
CA LEU A 72 10.16 -4.26 -27.66
C LEU A 72 11.55 -4.10 -28.29
N ARG A 73 12.29 -3.03 -27.94
CA ARG A 73 13.66 -2.85 -28.44
C ARG A 73 14.64 -3.83 -27.81
N TYR A 74 14.46 -4.19 -26.53
CA TYR A 74 15.33 -5.11 -25.79
C TYR A 74 14.99 -6.58 -26.01
N LEU A 75 13.75 -6.91 -26.38
CA LEU A 75 13.33 -8.27 -26.70
C LEU A 75 14.08 -8.88 -27.88
N GLN A 76 14.72 -8.06 -28.71
CA GLN A 76 15.60 -8.56 -29.77
C GLN A 76 16.84 -9.28 -29.21
N ASP A 77 17.21 -9.01 -27.96
CA ASP A 77 18.42 -9.51 -27.29
C ASP A 77 18.14 -10.43 -26.08
N ALA A 78 16.88 -10.64 -25.70
CA ALA A 78 16.49 -11.38 -24.50
C ALA A 78 15.35 -12.38 -24.75
N SER A 79 15.51 -13.63 -24.28
CA SER A 79 14.43 -14.61 -24.23
C SER A 79 13.61 -14.42 -22.95
N LEU A 80 12.45 -13.79 -23.06
CA LEU A 80 11.48 -13.69 -21.97
C LEU A 80 10.24 -14.51 -22.33
N ASP A 81 9.72 -15.26 -21.35
CA ASP A 81 8.49 -16.04 -21.52
C ASP A 81 7.24 -15.15 -21.45
N SER A 82 7.31 -14.08 -20.65
CA SER A 82 6.23 -13.09 -20.51
C SER A 82 6.73 -11.71 -20.08
N LEU A 83 5.85 -10.71 -20.17
CA LEU A 83 6.07 -9.36 -19.66
C LEU A 83 4.84 -8.85 -18.92
N HIS A 84 5.05 -8.06 -17.89
CA HIS A 84 3.96 -7.54 -17.06
C HIS A 84 3.54 -6.14 -17.49
N SER A 85 2.24 -5.89 -17.59
CA SER A 85 1.68 -4.59 -17.96
C SER A 85 0.44 -4.22 -17.15
N LEU A 86 0.15 -2.93 -17.10
CA LEU A 86 -1.07 -2.37 -16.54
C LEU A 86 -1.95 -1.84 -17.68
N ILE A 87 -3.13 -2.43 -17.81
CA ILE A 87 -4.15 -2.02 -18.78
C ILE A 87 -5.38 -1.46 -18.07
N TYR A 88 -6.17 -0.66 -18.76
CA TYR A 88 -7.47 -0.18 -18.33
C TYR A 88 -8.53 -0.80 -19.24
N TRP A 89 -9.43 -1.57 -18.66
CA TRP A 89 -10.47 -2.29 -19.37
C TRP A 89 -11.84 -1.65 -19.11
N PRO A 90 -12.68 -1.38 -20.13
CA PRO A 90 -13.97 -0.75 -19.92
C PRO A 90 -14.91 -1.67 -19.11
N THR A 91 -15.63 -1.11 -18.12
CA THR A 91 -16.53 -1.88 -17.24
C THR A 91 -17.75 -2.45 -17.95
N ASP A 92 -18.20 -1.80 -19.03
CA ASP A 92 -19.33 -2.23 -19.85
C ASP A 92 -18.93 -3.23 -20.95
N HIS A 93 -17.63 -3.47 -21.14
CA HIS A 93 -17.13 -4.36 -22.17
C HIS A 93 -17.29 -5.83 -21.77
N GLN A 94 -18.15 -6.54 -22.51
CA GLN A 94 -18.56 -7.92 -22.19
C GLN A 94 -17.67 -9.00 -22.82
N GLN A 95 -16.79 -8.65 -23.77
CA GLN A 95 -15.89 -9.63 -24.36
C GLN A 95 -14.80 -10.03 -23.34
N PRO A 96 -14.31 -11.28 -23.41
CA PRO A 96 -13.18 -11.72 -22.59
C PRO A 96 -11.89 -10.98 -22.99
N LEU A 97 -10.91 -10.97 -22.09
CA LEU A 97 -9.56 -10.54 -22.44
C LEU A 97 -8.97 -11.48 -23.52
N PRO A 98 -8.08 -10.98 -24.40
CA PRO A 98 -7.32 -11.83 -25.31
C PRO A 98 -6.61 -12.97 -24.58
N GLU A 99 -6.58 -14.17 -25.16
CA GLU A 99 -6.07 -15.39 -24.48
C GLU A 99 -4.60 -15.32 -24.07
N HIS A 100 -3.79 -14.49 -24.73
CA HIS A 100 -2.39 -14.28 -24.40
C HIS A 100 -2.17 -13.26 -23.26
N LEU A 101 -3.25 -12.72 -22.68
CA LEU A 101 -3.23 -11.88 -21.50
C LEU A 101 -3.79 -12.63 -20.30
N GLN A 102 -2.96 -12.88 -19.29
CA GLN A 102 -3.39 -13.53 -18.05
C GLN A 102 -3.55 -12.49 -16.95
N ILE A 103 -4.71 -12.48 -16.28
CA ILE A 103 -4.98 -11.57 -15.17
C ILE A 103 -4.15 -11.97 -13.93
N ARG A 104 -3.41 -11.00 -13.39
CA ARG A 104 -2.75 -11.12 -12.07
C ARG A 104 -3.49 -10.41 -10.96
N HIS A 105 -4.05 -9.25 -11.27
CA HIS A 105 -4.75 -8.43 -10.29
C HIS A 105 -5.74 -7.51 -10.97
N ILE A 106 -6.86 -7.27 -10.30
CA ILE A 106 -7.87 -6.32 -10.74
C ILE A 106 -8.03 -5.28 -9.64
N GLY A 107 -7.74 -4.02 -9.98
CA GLY A 107 -7.87 -2.90 -9.07
C GLY A 107 -9.30 -2.37 -8.98
N ALA A 108 -9.46 -1.28 -8.23
CA ALA A 108 -10.74 -0.58 -8.12
C ALA A 108 -11.06 0.20 -9.40
N SER A 109 -12.35 0.31 -9.73
CA SER A 109 -12.79 1.07 -10.89
C SER A 109 -12.38 2.54 -10.80
N VAL A 110 -11.99 3.13 -11.93
CA VAL A 110 -11.63 4.55 -12.08
C VAL A 110 -12.57 5.22 -13.08
N GLY A 111 -12.83 6.51 -12.91
CA GLY A 111 -13.68 7.28 -13.83
C GLY A 111 -12.88 8.01 -14.91
N ASN A 112 -13.47 8.17 -16.12
CA ASN A 112 -12.96 9.00 -17.21
C ASN A 112 -11.44 8.90 -17.46
N VAL A 113 -10.97 7.72 -17.88
CA VAL A 113 -9.61 7.59 -18.42
C VAL A 113 -9.62 8.21 -19.82
N LYS A 114 -8.90 9.33 -20.03
CA LYS A 114 -8.57 9.76 -21.40
C LYS A 114 -7.36 8.96 -21.86
N THR A 115 -7.60 8.13 -22.86
CA THR A 115 -6.64 7.14 -23.33
C THR A 115 -6.05 7.65 -24.63
N GLY A 116 -4.73 7.72 -24.70
CA GLY A 116 -4.05 8.18 -25.90
C GLY A 116 -3.58 7.00 -26.76
N HIS A 117 -4.27 6.72 -27.86
CA HIS A 117 -3.65 6.20 -29.09
C HIS A 117 -2.99 7.31 -29.91
N GLY A 118 -3.00 8.54 -29.37
CA GLY A 118 -2.41 9.71 -29.99
C GLY A 118 -0.90 9.56 -30.19
N ALA A 119 -0.37 10.32 -31.14
CA ALA A 119 1.07 10.44 -31.36
C ALA A 119 1.80 10.62 -30.01
N PRO A 120 2.96 9.97 -29.81
CA PRO A 120 3.67 10.01 -28.53
C PRO A 120 3.77 11.46 -28.05
N ILE A 121 3.16 11.75 -26.91
CA ILE A 121 3.55 12.96 -26.17
C ILE A 121 5.01 12.70 -25.86
N GLN A 122 5.92 13.43 -26.51
CA GLN A 122 7.32 13.44 -26.12
C GLN A 122 7.34 13.96 -24.68
N SER A 123 7.29 13.04 -23.72
CA SER A 123 7.69 13.36 -22.35
C SER A 123 9.13 13.86 -22.47
N PRO A 124 9.42 15.12 -22.12
CA PRO A 124 10.77 15.65 -22.24
C PRO A 124 11.73 14.71 -21.50
N ALA A 125 12.93 14.52 -22.06
CA ALA A 125 13.93 13.68 -21.43
C ALA A 125 14.13 14.14 -19.97
N CYS A 126 14.18 13.19 -19.05
CA CYS A 126 14.36 13.45 -17.62
C CYS A 126 15.75 14.07 -17.42
N ASN A 127 15.83 15.40 -17.34
CA ASN A 127 17.09 16.11 -17.45
C ASN A 127 17.84 16.14 -16.10
N VAL A 128 18.70 15.15 -15.89
CA VAL A 128 19.56 15.04 -14.70
C VAL A 128 20.83 15.90 -14.75
N SER A 129 21.08 16.66 -15.83
CA SER A 129 22.33 17.43 -16.01
C SER A 129 22.56 18.52 -14.93
N ASN A 130 21.51 18.92 -14.22
CA ASN A 130 21.60 19.88 -13.12
C ASN A 130 21.91 19.22 -11.75
N HIS A 131 22.03 17.89 -11.70
CA HIS A 131 22.33 17.11 -10.50
C HIS A 131 23.78 16.60 -10.51
N PRO A 132 24.36 16.23 -9.35
CA PRO A 132 25.68 15.61 -9.31
C PRO A 132 25.70 14.34 -10.18
N GLU A 133 26.64 14.26 -11.11
CA GLU A 133 26.85 13.06 -11.91
C GLU A 133 27.09 11.84 -11.00
N GLY A 134 26.46 10.71 -11.32
CA GLY A 134 26.65 9.46 -10.59
C GLY A 134 26.01 9.41 -9.20
N GLY A 135 25.02 10.25 -8.90
CA GLY A 135 24.15 10.09 -7.73
C GLY A 135 22.97 9.15 -8.00
N ALA A 136 22.49 8.41 -7.00
CA ALA A 136 21.27 7.62 -7.11
C ALA A 136 20.02 8.54 -7.11
N ILE A 137 18.95 8.10 -7.77
CA ILE A 137 17.65 8.78 -7.74
C ILE A 137 16.88 8.35 -6.49
N ILE A 138 16.28 9.32 -5.79
CA ILE A 138 15.35 9.06 -4.69
C ILE A 138 13.93 8.99 -5.27
N GLY A 139 13.31 7.82 -5.18
CA GLY A 139 11.89 7.62 -5.47
C GLY A 139 11.05 7.74 -4.20
N ILE A 140 9.94 8.47 -4.25
CA ILE A 140 8.95 8.52 -3.15
C ILE A 140 7.56 8.22 -3.68
N ILE A 141 6.87 7.28 -3.06
CA ILE A 141 5.44 7.03 -3.28
C ILE A 141 4.72 7.29 -1.96
N ASP A 142 3.99 8.39 -1.87
CA ASP A 142 3.29 8.79 -0.63
C ASP A 142 2.10 9.73 -0.94
N GLY A 143 1.44 10.29 0.07
CA GLY A 143 0.43 11.33 -0.06
C GLY A 143 0.90 12.71 0.39
N ASP A 144 0.24 13.77 -0.11
CA ASP A 144 0.50 15.16 0.27
C ASP A 144 2.00 15.58 0.21
N ILE A 145 2.62 15.44 -0.95
CA ILE A 145 4.03 15.81 -1.17
C ILE A 145 4.14 17.32 -1.43
N GLY A 146 4.84 18.03 -0.55
CA GLY A 146 5.13 19.46 -0.63
C GLY A 146 6.28 19.73 -1.59
N TYR A 147 6.09 19.47 -2.88
CA TYR A 147 7.15 19.54 -3.89
C TYR A 147 7.74 20.94 -4.11
N LEU A 148 7.02 22.00 -3.73
CA LEU A 148 7.55 23.36 -3.72
C LEU A 148 8.41 23.65 -2.48
N ASN A 149 8.43 22.81 -1.45
CA ASN A 149 9.14 23.12 -0.20
C ASN A 149 10.64 23.39 -0.44
N ALA A 150 11.17 24.46 0.17
CA ALA A 150 12.55 24.88 0.07
C ALA A 150 13.56 23.79 0.50
N SER A 151 13.17 22.85 1.38
CA SER A 151 13.98 21.68 1.72
C SER A 151 14.32 20.81 0.50
N PHE A 152 13.53 20.87 -0.57
CA PHE A 152 13.72 20.07 -1.79
C PHE A 152 14.29 20.89 -2.96
N ARG A 153 14.95 22.01 -2.65
CA ARG A 153 15.58 22.88 -3.63
C ARG A 153 17.09 22.91 -3.45
N ARG A 154 17.81 23.10 -4.56
CA ARG A 154 19.22 23.51 -4.57
C ARG A 154 19.26 24.98 -4.93
N ALA A 155 19.57 25.83 -3.95
CA ALA A 155 19.33 27.28 -4.04
C ALA A 155 17.86 27.56 -4.41
N GLN A 156 17.59 28.09 -5.61
CA GLN A 156 16.23 28.39 -6.10
C GLN A 156 15.71 27.39 -7.13
N ARG A 157 16.42 26.28 -7.36
CA ARG A 157 16.03 25.26 -8.34
C ARG A 157 15.48 24.02 -7.65
N THR A 158 14.41 23.45 -8.20
CA THR A 158 13.83 22.20 -7.71
C THR A 158 14.82 21.04 -7.85
N ARG A 159 14.76 20.06 -6.93
CA ARG A 159 15.46 18.77 -7.06
C ARG A 159 14.59 17.67 -7.70
N PHE A 160 13.32 17.96 -7.93
CA PHE A 160 12.42 17.04 -8.59
C PHE A 160 12.74 17.00 -10.08
N LEU A 161 12.95 15.79 -10.58
CA LEU A 161 12.94 15.54 -12.01
C LEU A 161 11.49 15.62 -12.50
N GLU A 162 10.61 14.87 -11.85
CA GLU A 162 9.18 14.82 -12.15
C GLU A 162 8.39 14.47 -10.88
N ILE A 163 7.13 14.92 -10.81
CA ILE A 163 6.14 14.47 -9.85
C ILE A 163 4.83 14.11 -10.57
N TRP A 164 4.28 12.95 -10.26
CA TRP A 164 2.93 12.56 -10.67
C TRP A 164 1.98 12.63 -9.49
N MET A 165 1.02 13.56 -9.56
CA MET A 165 -0.08 13.68 -8.62
C MET A 165 -1.29 12.91 -9.17
N GLN A 166 -1.44 11.67 -8.72
CA GLN A 166 -2.53 10.77 -9.12
C GLN A 166 -3.91 11.29 -8.65
N ALA A 167 -4.96 10.88 -9.37
CA ALA A 167 -6.37 11.13 -9.04
C ALA A 167 -7.23 9.89 -9.37
N GLU A 168 -8.29 9.64 -8.58
CA GLU A 168 -9.29 8.60 -8.91
C GLU A 168 -10.35 9.08 -9.92
N PHE A 169 -10.73 10.36 -9.84
CA PHE A 169 -11.79 10.97 -10.65
C PHE A 169 -11.38 12.40 -11.06
N PRO A 170 -10.67 12.58 -12.17
CA PRO A 170 -10.23 13.91 -12.54
C PRO A 170 -11.44 14.75 -13.01
N ASN A 171 -11.68 15.90 -12.37
CA ASN A 171 -12.74 16.86 -12.77
C ASN A 171 -12.49 17.49 -14.15
N ALA A 172 -11.25 17.35 -14.65
CA ALA A 172 -10.81 17.84 -15.93
C ALA A 172 -10.13 16.68 -16.68
N PRO A 173 -10.19 16.64 -18.00
CA PRO A 173 -9.46 15.62 -18.76
C PRO A 173 -7.96 15.73 -18.49
N VAL A 174 -7.39 14.74 -17.80
CA VAL A 174 -5.94 14.58 -17.72
C VAL A 174 -5.58 13.19 -18.23
N ASP A 175 -4.67 13.16 -19.20
CA ASP A 175 -4.40 12.00 -20.07
C ASP A 175 -3.73 10.81 -19.35
N GLN A 176 -3.51 10.90 -18.02
CA GLN A 176 -2.74 9.91 -17.25
C GLN A 176 -3.29 9.68 -15.83
N GLY A 177 -4.58 9.93 -15.56
CA GLY A 177 -5.17 9.67 -14.23
C GLY A 177 -4.58 10.55 -13.12
N GLY A 178 -4.26 11.80 -13.43
CA GLY A 178 -3.64 12.75 -12.50
C GLY A 178 -2.84 13.84 -13.20
N ILE A 179 -2.25 14.78 -12.46
CA ILE A 179 -1.39 15.86 -12.97
C ILE A 179 0.07 15.43 -12.91
N ILE A 180 0.83 15.65 -13.99
CA ILE A 180 2.28 15.42 -14.02
C ILE A 180 2.97 16.77 -14.21
N LEU A 181 3.98 17.03 -13.38
CA LEU A 181 4.83 18.21 -13.48
C LEU A 181 6.28 17.76 -13.59
N ASN A 182 7.00 18.27 -14.60
CA ASN A 182 8.44 18.08 -14.74
C ASN A 182 9.22 19.21 -14.02
N THR A 183 10.56 19.16 -14.09
CA THR A 183 11.44 20.18 -13.52
C THR A 183 11.08 21.62 -13.94
N ASP A 184 10.77 21.84 -15.22
CA ASP A 184 10.47 23.18 -15.73
C ASP A 184 9.09 23.68 -15.27
N ASP A 185 8.09 22.79 -15.23
CA ASP A 185 6.77 23.10 -14.67
C ASP A 185 6.88 23.51 -13.20
N ILE A 186 7.61 22.72 -12.40
CA ILE A 186 7.82 23.00 -10.98
C ILE A 186 8.64 24.30 -10.82
N GLN A 187 9.63 24.53 -11.68
CA GLN A 187 10.42 25.76 -11.64
C GLN A 187 9.57 26.99 -11.94
N ALA A 188 8.63 26.89 -12.88
CA ALA A 188 7.68 27.96 -13.19
C ALA A 188 6.76 28.24 -12.00
N GLU A 189 6.31 27.20 -11.29
CA GLU A 189 5.52 27.35 -10.07
C GLU A 189 6.32 27.96 -8.92
N ILE A 190 7.61 27.61 -8.76
CA ILE A 190 8.51 28.26 -7.79
C ILE A 190 8.70 29.75 -8.10
N ALA A 191 8.77 30.12 -9.37
CA ALA A 191 8.92 31.51 -9.81
C ALA A 191 7.59 32.31 -9.79
N SER A 192 6.47 31.63 -9.59
CA SER A 192 5.14 32.25 -9.53
C SER A 192 5.04 33.23 -8.35
N PRO A 193 4.30 34.34 -8.49
CA PRO A 193 3.99 35.21 -7.36
C PRO A 193 2.99 34.59 -6.37
N LYS A 194 2.38 33.45 -6.71
CA LYS A 194 1.44 32.74 -5.82
C LYS A 194 2.20 32.06 -4.67
N SER A 195 1.56 32.02 -3.50
CA SER A 195 2.08 31.24 -2.38
C SER A 195 1.99 29.73 -2.65
N GLU A 196 2.86 28.94 -2.01
CA GLU A 196 2.81 27.46 -2.07
C GLU A 196 1.41 26.93 -1.75
N HIS A 197 0.76 27.51 -0.74
CA HIS A 197 -0.59 27.12 -0.33
C HIS A 197 -1.63 27.31 -1.44
N GLN A 198 -1.57 28.44 -2.16
CA GLN A 198 -2.50 28.71 -3.27
C GLN A 198 -2.29 27.73 -4.43
N ILE A 199 -1.03 27.45 -4.78
CA ILE A 199 -0.70 26.50 -5.85
C ILE A 199 -1.20 25.09 -5.48
N TYR A 200 -0.91 24.63 -4.26
CA TYR A 200 -1.42 23.34 -3.79
C TYR A 200 -2.96 23.28 -3.77
N ALA A 201 -3.63 24.36 -3.37
CA ALA A 201 -5.09 24.43 -3.37
C ALA A 201 -5.70 24.34 -4.78
N GLU A 202 -5.06 24.98 -5.76
CA GLU A 202 -5.48 24.92 -7.16
C GLU A 202 -5.33 23.49 -7.73
N HIS A 203 -4.21 22.82 -7.46
CA HIS A 203 -4.03 21.43 -7.88
C HIS A 203 -5.01 20.47 -7.19
N ALA A 204 -5.22 20.62 -5.87
CA ALA A 204 -6.19 19.81 -5.15
C ALA A 204 -7.61 19.93 -5.72
N ALA A 205 -8.03 21.13 -6.11
CA ALA A 205 -9.34 21.36 -6.72
C ALA A 205 -9.49 20.69 -8.10
N ARG A 206 -8.38 20.52 -8.83
CA ARG A 206 -8.36 19.83 -10.13
C ARG A 206 -8.38 18.31 -9.98
N LEU A 207 -7.69 17.79 -8.96
CA LEU A 207 -7.48 16.36 -8.74
C LEU A 207 -8.67 15.67 -8.06
N SER A 208 -9.50 16.38 -7.29
CA SER A 208 -10.63 15.78 -6.59
C SER A 208 -11.88 16.65 -6.63
N ALA A 209 -13.02 16.02 -6.96
CA ALA A 209 -14.36 16.59 -6.77
C ALA A 209 -14.78 16.66 -5.30
N ALA A 210 -14.18 15.82 -4.45
CA ALA A 210 -14.68 15.50 -3.13
C ALA A 210 -14.06 16.37 -2.03
N ARG A 211 -14.61 17.59 -1.87
CA ARG A 211 -14.25 18.60 -0.85
C ARG A 211 -12.77 19.01 -0.87
N PRO A 212 -12.43 20.31 -0.81
CA PRO A 212 -11.06 20.78 -0.95
C PRO A 212 -10.13 20.05 0.03
N MET A 213 -9.11 19.35 -0.50
CA MET A 213 -8.04 18.76 0.31
C MET A 213 -7.53 19.84 1.27
N VAL A 214 -7.15 19.46 2.50
CA VAL A 214 -6.67 20.44 3.47
C VAL A 214 -5.23 20.84 3.13
N THR A 215 -5.09 21.67 2.10
CA THR A 215 -3.81 22.20 1.61
C THR A 215 -3.19 23.23 2.57
N GLY A 216 -3.92 23.62 3.62
CA GLY A 216 -3.48 24.56 4.66
C GLY A 216 -2.91 23.91 5.94
N ARG A 217 -2.82 22.58 6.03
CA ARG A 217 -2.22 21.92 7.22
C ARG A 217 -0.70 22.09 7.22
N ARG A 218 -0.14 22.43 8.38
CA ARG A 218 1.32 22.47 8.62
C ARG A 218 2.00 21.12 8.42
N VAL A 219 1.27 20.01 8.60
CA VAL A 219 1.80 18.65 8.55
C VAL A 219 1.26 17.94 7.32
N SER A 220 2.15 17.27 6.59
CA SER A 220 1.80 16.32 5.52
C SER A 220 2.69 15.08 5.64
N HIS A 221 2.11 13.88 5.53
CA HIS A 221 2.85 12.63 5.69
C HIS A 221 3.99 12.51 4.65
N GLY A 222 3.69 12.64 3.35
CA GLY A 222 4.69 12.48 2.29
C GLY A 222 5.81 13.50 2.31
N THR A 223 5.54 14.78 2.62
CA THR A 223 6.64 15.76 2.80
C THR A 223 7.56 15.39 3.95
N HIS A 224 7.00 14.89 5.06
CA HIS A 224 7.78 14.50 6.22
C HIS A 224 8.66 13.29 5.91
N VAL A 225 8.10 12.29 5.24
CA VAL A 225 8.80 11.10 4.75
C VAL A 225 9.91 11.48 3.76
N LEU A 226 9.60 12.33 2.76
CA LEU A 226 10.58 12.79 1.78
C LEU A 226 11.72 13.60 2.43
N ASP A 227 11.45 14.45 3.42
CA ASP A 227 12.50 15.19 4.15
C ASP A 227 13.46 14.23 4.87
N LEU A 228 12.93 13.19 5.51
CA LEU A 228 13.74 12.15 6.15
C LEU A 228 14.53 11.29 5.15
N ALA A 229 14.08 11.17 3.90
CA ALA A 229 14.81 10.45 2.85
C ALA A 229 15.85 11.32 2.14
N ALA A 230 15.53 12.58 1.86
CA ALA A 230 16.23 13.41 0.89
C ALA A 230 16.90 14.67 1.47
N ASN A 231 16.80 14.92 2.77
CA ASN A 231 17.38 16.10 3.41
C ASN A 231 18.44 15.77 4.49
N ASN A 232 19.01 14.56 4.42
CA ASN A 232 20.17 14.18 5.22
C ASN A 232 21.49 14.54 4.53
N ALA A 233 22.57 14.67 5.31
CA ALA A 233 23.93 14.78 4.79
C ALA A 233 24.19 13.69 3.74
N GLY A 234 24.67 14.07 2.55
CA GLY A 234 24.92 13.16 1.41
C GLY A 234 23.74 12.95 0.45
N THR A 235 22.52 13.35 0.82
CA THR A 235 21.29 13.20 0.00
C THR A 235 20.73 14.52 -0.54
N GLN A 236 21.19 15.65 -0.01
CA GLN A 236 20.64 16.99 -0.25
C GLN A 236 20.76 17.51 -1.70
N ASP A 237 21.60 16.90 -2.53
CA ASP A 237 21.78 17.31 -3.94
C ASP A 237 21.19 16.29 -4.93
N LEU A 238 20.63 15.18 -4.43
CA LEU A 238 20.20 14.08 -5.28
C LEU A 238 18.86 14.35 -5.96
N PRO A 239 18.68 13.83 -7.18
CA PRO A 239 17.43 13.95 -7.93
C PRO A 239 16.29 13.17 -7.28
N ILE A 240 15.07 13.70 -7.42
CA ILE A 240 13.86 13.14 -6.82
C ILE A 240 12.85 12.81 -7.93
N LEU A 241 12.31 11.59 -7.90
CA LEU A 241 11.07 11.22 -8.59
C LEU A 241 9.99 10.98 -7.54
N ALA A 242 8.81 11.55 -7.73
CA ALA A 242 7.76 11.44 -6.73
C ALA A 242 6.42 11.07 -7.34
N VAL A 243 5.68 10.24 -6.61
CA VAL A 243 4.27 9.95 -6.87
C VAL A 243 3.50 10.36 -5.63
N GLN A 244 2.57 11.29 -5.83
CA GLN A 244 1.54 11.61 -4.85
C GLN A 244 0.30 10.80 -5.17
N LEU A 245 -0.09 9.90 -4.27
CA LEU A 245 -1.27 9.06 -4.41
C LEU A 245 -2.57 9.87 -4.20
N PRO A 246 -3.71 9.42 -4.74
CA PRO A 246 -4.98 10.11 -4.54
C PRO A 246 -5.38 10.13 -3.06
N ALA A 247 -6.03 11.22 -2.63
CA ALA A 247 -6.52 11.33 -1.26
C ALA A 247 -7.60 10.28 -0.95
N GLU A 248 -8.40 9.91 -1.95
CA GLU A 248 -9.39 8.84 -1.91
C GLU A 248 -8.74 7.49 -1.61
N ALA A 249 -7.70 7.12 -2.35
CA ALA A 249 -6.98 5.85 -2.17
C ALA A 249 -6.27 5.75 -0.82
N ILE A 250 -5.72 6.85 -0.32
CA ILE A 250 -5.12 6.90 1.03
C ILE A 250 -6.19 6.83 2.12
N ARG A 251 -7.39 7.37 1.86
CA ARG A 251 -8.53 7.28 2.77
C ARG A 251 -9.25 5.94 2.68
N ALA A 252 -9.02 5.15 1.63
CA ALA A 252 -9.63 3.86 1.43
C ALA A 252 -8.90 2.81 2.25
N THR A 253 -9.63 2.25 3.21
CA THR A 253 -9.09 1.51 4.36
C THR A 253 -8.97 0.01 4.11
N SER A 254 -9.55 -0.45 3.00
CA SER A 254 -9.45 -1.83 2.51
C SER A 254 -8.09 -2.22 1.93
N GLY A 255 -7.22 -1.24 1.65
CA GLY A 255 -5.89 -1.48 1.08
C GLY A 255 -5.82 -1.74 -0.42
N ARG A 256 -6.85 -2.33 -1.04
CA ARG A 256 -6.81 -2.70 -2.47
C ARG A 256 -6.76 -1.50 -3.42
N ARG A 257 -7.49 -0.41 -3.12
CA ARG A 257 -7.37 0.84 -3.89
C ARG A 257 -5.94 1.37 -3.86
N LEU A 258 -5.37 1.42 -2.66
CA LEU A 258 -4.00 1.86 -2.44
C LEU A 258 -3.00 1.01 -3.23
N GLU A 259 -3.15 -0.31 -3.22
CA GLU A 259 -2.24 -1.25 -3.89
C GLU A 259 -2.10 -0.97 -5.40
N THR A 260 -3.21 -0.71 -6.08
CA THR A 260 -3.23 -0.38 -7.52
C THR A 260 -2.49 0.94 -7.81
N HIS A 261 -2.75 1.96 -7.00
CA HIS A 261 -2.10 3.27 -7.14
C HIS A 261 -0.60 3.21 -6.83
N VAL A 262 -0.20 2.40 -5.85
CA VAL A 262 1.21 2.16 -5.53
C VAL A 262 1.90 1.39 -6.66
N ALA A 263 1.31 0.31 -7.17
CA ALA A 263 1.90 -0.50 -8.25
C ALA A 263 2.10 0.32 -9.54
N SER A 264 1.09 1.11 -9.93
CA SER A 264 1.19 2.04 -11.06
C SER A 264 2.21 3.17 -10.81
N GLY A 265 2.25 3.71 -9.59
CA GLY A 265 3.23 4.71 -9.17
C GLY A 265 4.67 4.19 -9.24
N LEU A 266 4.90 2.95 -8.80
CA LEU A 266 6.20 2.30 -8.86
C LEU A 266 6.67 2.13 -10.31
N ARG A 267 5.79 1.62 -11.18
CA ARG A 267 6.06 1.53 -12.63
C ARG A 267 6.43 2.89 -13.21
N TRP A 268 5.71 3.95 -12.84
CA TRP A 268 5.99 5.31 -13.31
C TRP A 268 7.37 5.82 -12.84
N ILE A 269 7.74 5.60 -11.57
CA ILE A 269 9.07 5.95 -11.05
C ILE A 269 10.18 5.19 -11.78
N VAL A 270 10.01 3.86 -11.98
CA VAL A 270 10.97 3.04 -12.72
C VAL A 270 11.12 3.55 -14.15
N THR A 271 10.02 3.88 -14.82
CA THR A 271 10.03 4.46 -16.18
C THR A 271 10.78 5.80 -16.19
N GLY A 272 10.52 6.68 -15.21
CA GLY A 272 11.21 7.96 -15.07
C GLY A 272 12.72 7.82 -14.85
N ALA A 273 13.13 6.87 -14.02
CA ALA A 273 14.54 6.56 -13.80
C ALA A 273 15.19 6.00 -15.08
N LEU A 274 14.53 5.06 -15.75
CA LEU A 274 14.99 4.52 -17.02
C LEU A 274 15.13 5.61 -18.11
N ARG A 275 14.26 6.65 -18.11
CA ARG A 275 14.39 7.82 -18.99
C ARG A 275 15.59 8.71 -18.64
N ALA A 276 15.96 8.81 -17.37
CA ALA A 276 17.15 9.56 -16.93
C ALA A 276 18.48 8.91 -17.42
N GLY A 277 18.47 7.61 -17.67
CA GLY A 277 19.57 6.89 -18.33
C GLY A 277 20.85 6.80 -17.49
N ALA A 278 22.02 6.64 -18.13
CA ALA A 278 23.29 6.36 -17.45
C ALA A 278 23.84 7.48 -16.53
N ALA A 279 23.15 8.61 -16.42
CA ALA A 279 23.60 9.75 -15.64
C ALA A 279 23.34 9.60 -14.11
N HIS A 280 22.63 8.56 -13.68
CA HIS A 280 22.46 8.20 -12.27
C HIS A 280 23.09 6.85 -11.92
N SER A 281 23.39 6.62 -10.64
CA SER A 281 24.09 5.42 -10.14
C SER A 281 23.19 4.37 -9.49
N GLY A 282 21.87 4.48 -9.66
CA GLY A 282 20.88 3.59 -9.08
C GLY A 282 19.56 4.29 -8.75
N LEU A 283 18.61 3.54 -8.21
CA LEU A 283 17.29 4.01 -7.79
C LEU A 283 16.97 3.45 -6.41
N VAL A 284 16.57 4.29 -5.46
CA VAL A 284 16.04 3.82 -4.17
C VAL A 284 14.65 4.40 -3.97
N VAL A 285 13.64 3.53 -3.94
CA VAL A 285 12.23 3.92 -3.79
C VAL A 285 11.78 3.69 -2.36
N ASN A 286 11.21 4.71 -1.73
CA ASN A 286 10.58 4.58 -0.42
C ASN A 286 9.06 4.48 -0.54
N LEU A 287 8.50 3.43 0.05
CA LEU A 287 7.07 3.14 0.16
C LEU A 287 6.65 3.11 1.64
N SER A 288 6.16 4.23 2.15
CA SER A 288 5.78 4.37 3.57
C SER A 288 4.29 4.18 3.82
N LEU A 289 3.66 3.28 3.06
CA LEU A 289 2.23 2.99 3.07
C LEU A 289 2.00 1.48 2.89
N GLY A 290 0.90 0.96 3.42
CA GLY A 290 0.52 -0.43 3.27
C GLY A 290 -0.77 -0.79 3.99
N ALA A 291 -1.42 -1.84 3.52
CA ALA A 291 -2.64 -2.40 4.10
C ALA A 291 -2.31 -3.49 5.12
N LEU A 292 -3.22 -3.81 6.05
CA LEU A 292 -3.03 -4.93 6.97
C LEU A 292 -3.52 -6.27 6.39
N GLY A 293 -4.70 -6.28 5.76
CA GLY A 293 -5.25 -7.52 5.21
C GLY A 293 -4.68 -7.87 3.83
N GLY A 294 -4.82 -9.15 3.47
CA GLY A 294 -3.99 -9.83 2.49
C GLY A 294 -3.12 -10.90 3.15
N ALA A 295 -2.38 -11.64 2.32
CA ALA A 295 -1.73 -12.87 2.75
C ALA A 295 -0.68 -12.70 3.83
N GLY A 296 0.10 -11.61 3.78
CA GLY A 296 1.22 -11.42 4.70
C GLY A 296 2.43 -12.28 4.33
N ASP A 297 2.39 -13.00 3.20
CA ASP A 297 3.44 -13.89 2.72
C ASP A 297 4.01 -13.43 1.36
N ASP A 298 4.88 -14.25 0.78
CA ASP A 298 5.58 -13.95 -0.47
C ASP A 298 4.70 -14.10 -1.73
N SER A 299 3.43 -14.50 -1.59
CA SER A 299 2.51 -14.66 -2.72
C SER A 299 1.79 -13.36 -3.11
N THR A 300 1.89 -12.32 -2.28
CA THR A 300 1.12 -11.08 -2.41
C THR A 300 1.37 -10.37 -3.74
N PHE A 301 0.32 -9.77 -4.31
CA PHE A 301 0.40 -9.08 -5.60
C PHE A 301 1.45 -7.96 -5.58
N LEU A 302 1.36 -7.01 -4.64
CA LEU A 302 2.35 -5.93 -4.55
C LEU A 302 3.77 -6.45 -4.27
N GLY A 303 3.92 -7.49 -3.45
CA GLY A 303 5.21 -8.14 -3.22
C GLY A 303 5.85 -8.62 -4.52
N ASN A 304 5.09 -9.34 -5.34
CA ASN A 304 5.55 -9.84 -6.62
C ASN A 304 5.76 -8.71 -7.65
N TRP A 305 4.86 -7.72 -7.69
CA TRP A 305 5.02 -6.56 -8.58
C TRP A 305 6.31 -5.78 -8.28
N MET A 306 6.68 -5.65 -7.00
CA MET A 306 7.96 -5.04 -6.60
C MET A 306 9.17 -5.80 -7.14
N LYS A 307 9.16 -7.15 -7.07
CA LYS A 307 10.22 -7.99 -7.65
C LYS A 307 10.31 -7.80 -9.16
N ASP A 308 9.16 -7.78 -9.83
CA ASP A 308 9.07 -7.62 -11.28
C ASP A 308 9.62 -6.27 -11.74
N GLU A 309 9.36 -5.20 -10.98
CA GLU A 309 9.90 -3.87 -11.27
C GLU A 309 11.40 -3.77 -11.02
N ILE A 310 11.94 -4.47 -10.01
CA ILE A 310 13.39 -4.57 -9.80
C ILE A 310 14.04 -5.32 -10.97
N ALA A 311 13.51 -6.48 -11.34
CA ALA A 311 14.02 -7.27 -12.48
C ALA A 311 13.94 -6.49 -13.80
N ARG A 312 12.87 -5.71 -14.00
CA ARG A 312 12.71 -4.81 -15.15
C ARG A 312 13.77 -3.72 -15.14
N TYR A 313 13.98 -3.07 -14.00
CA TYR A 313 15.01 -2.04 -13.87
C TYR A 313 16.39 -2.63 -14.18
N ASP A 314 16.75 -3.78 -13.60
CA ASP A 314 18.04 -4.43 -13.85
C ASP A 314 18.26 -4.79 -15.32
N ARG A 315 17.20 -5.26 -16.00
CA ARG A 315 17.26 -5.59 -17.44
C ARG A 315 17.39 -4.37 -18.34
N LEU A 316 16.64 -3.30 -18.05
CA LEU A 316 16.51 -2.14 -18.95
C LEU A 316 17.43 -0.96 -18.61
N SER A 317 18.01 -0.96 -17.41
CA SER A 317 18.95 0.05 -16.93
C SER A 317 20.26 -0.04 -17.70
N ASN A 318 20.74 1.11 -18.16
CA ASN A 318 22.12 1.24 -18.66
C ASN A 318 23.07 1.78 -17.57
N THR A 319 22.63 1.74 -16.31
CA THR A 319 23.44 2.15 -15.15
C THR A 319 24.15 0.94 -14.56
N THR A 320 25.30 1.17 -13.91
CA THR A 320 25.97 0.16 -13.07
C THR A 320 25.29 0.02 -11.70
N GLY A 321 24.22 0.76 -11.47
CA GLY A 321 23.47 0.84 -10.23
C GLY A 321 22.35 -0.17 -10.16
N ARG A 322 21.93 -0.50 -8.94
CA ARG A 322 20.76 -1.35 -8.68
C ARG A 322 19.52 -0.53 -8.33
N MET A 323 18.38 -1.20 -8.25
CA MET A 323 17.17 -0.66 -7.63
C MET A 323 16.98 -1.28 -6.26
N ASP A 324 16.73 -0.46 -5.24
CA ASP A 324 16.30 -0.92 -3.90
C ASP A 324 14.92 -0.32 -3.57
N ILE A 325 14.04 -1.11 -2.96
CA ILE A 325 12.75 -0.65 -2.43
C ILE A 325 12.81 -0.73 -0.91
N VAL A 326 12.45 0.36 -0.24
CA VAL A 326 12.40 0.45 1.22
C VAL A 326 10.96 0.70 1.63
N ALA A 327 10.39 -0.18 2.44
CA ALA A 327 9.00 -0.10 2.86
C ALA A 327 8.82 -0.15 4.37
N ALA A 328 7.79 0.55 4.85
CA ALA A 328 7.42 0.59 6.26
C ALA A 328 6.73 -0.72 6.70
N TYR A 329 7.19 -1.33 7.80
CA TYR A 329 6.73 -2.66 8.22
C TYR A 329 5.31 -2.69 8.80
N GLY A 330 4.88 -1.65 9.51
CA GLY A 330 3.51 -1.50 10.01
C GLY A 330 3.44 -0.98 11.44
N ASN A 331 2.25 -0.49 11.82
CA ASN A 331 1.99 0.16 13.11
C ASN A 331 0.82 -0.46 13.91
N ALA A 332 0.29 -1.61 13.50
CA ALA A 332 -0.98 -2.14 14.02
C ALA A 332 -0.86 -2.99 15.31
N ARG A 333 0.33 -3.04 15.94
CA ARG A 333 0.64 -3.99 17.04
C ARG A 333 -0.36 -3.94 18.19
N VAL A 334 -0.88 -2.77 18.51
CA VAL A 334 -1.76 -2.55 19.69
C VAL A 334 -3.19 -2.18 19.31
N GLU A 335 -3.56 -2.28 18.04
CA GLU A 335 -4.86 -1.85 17.51
C GLU A 335 -5.95 -2.94 17.60
N ARG A 336 -5.59 -4.15 18.04
CA ARG A 336 -6.50 -5.29 18.21
C ARG A 336 -7.18 -5.70 16.89
N LEU A 337 -6.41 -5.66 15.80
CA LEU A 337 -6.91 -5.94 14.46
C LEU A 337 -6.73 -7.39 14.03
N VAL A 338 -5.95 -8.18 14.78
CA VAL A 338 -5.55 -9.52 14.37
C VAL A 338 -5.96 -10.55 15.42
N ALA A 339 -6.67 -11.58 15.00
CA ALA A 339 -6.90 -12.79 15.78
C ALA A 339 -6.36 -14.02 15.02
N ARG A 340 -5.77 -14.95 15.75
CA ARG A 340 -5.19 -16.20 15.23
C ARG A 340 -5.40 -17.32 16.23
N GLY A 341 -5.46 -18.55 15.74
CA GLY A 341 -5.56 -19.71 16.60
C GLY A 341 -5.97 -20.95 15.81
N VAL A 342 -6.46 -21.94 16.56
CA VAL A 342 -6.92 -23.21 16.03
C VAL A 342 -8.41 -23.34 16.26
N VAL A 343 -9.16 -23.75 15.24
CA VAL A 343 -10.56 -24.14 15.33
C VAL A 343 -10.65 -25.65 15.25
N SER A 344 -11.15 -26.28 16.32
CA SER A 344 -11.41 -27.71 16.39
C SER A 344 -12.91 -27.99 16.50
N ALA A 345 -13.29 -29.27 16.45
CA ALA A 345 -14.68 -29.68 16.66
C ALA A 345 -15.20 -29.35 18.07
N THR A 346 -14.32 -29.24 19.06
CA THR A 346 -14.69 -28.99 20.46
C THR A 346 -14.43 -27.56 20.91
N ASP A 347 -13.66 -26.78 20.13
CA ASP A 347 -13.28 -25.41 20.47
C ASP A 347 -13.53 -24.47 19.27
N PRO A 348 -14.76 -23.94 19.14
CA PRO A 348 -15.11 -23.02 18.07
C PRO A 348 -14.54 -21.63 18.33
N LEU A 349 -14.18 -20.92 17.25
CA LEU A 349 -13.79 -19.53 17.35
C LEU A 349 -15.00 -18.64 17.68
N GLN A 350 -14.84 -17.74 18.65
CA GLN A 350 -15.82 -16.71 18.99
C GLN A 350 -15.14 -15.35 19.08
N LEU A 351 -15.45 -14.46 18.14
CA LEU A 351 -14.96 -13.08 18.10
C LEU A 351 -16.13 -12.10 18.14
N THR A 352 -15.92 -10.99 18.83
CA THR A 352 -16.77 -9.80 18.68
C THR A 352 -16.03 -8.77 17.85
N TRP A 353 -16.54 -8.47 16.67
CA TRP A 353 -16.08 -7.37 15.83
C TRP A 353 -16.80 -6.08 16.22
N ARG A 354 -16.06 -5.13 16.79
CA ARG A 354 -16.56 -3.86 17.32
C ARG A 354 -16.56 -2.80 16.23
N VAL A 355 -17.70 -2.63 15.57
CA VAL A 355 -17.91 -1.60 14.54
C VAL A 355 -18.36 -0.30 15.21
N GLN A 356 -17.66 0.80 14.92
CA GLN A 356 -17.84 2.06 15.63
C GLN A 356 -19.07 2.84 15.14
N PRO A 357 -19.78 3.57 16.01
CA PRO A 357 -20.82 4.51 15.59
C PRO A 357 -20.21 5.75 14.92
N ASP A 358 -21.00 6.42 14.08
CA ASP A 358 -20.59 7.62 13.32
C ASP A 358 -19.42 7.41 12.35
N ASP A 359 -19.24 6.17 11.89
CA ASP A 359 -18.20 5.78 10.95
C ASP A 359 -18.66 5.99 9.50
N ARG A 360 -17.90 6.75 8.70
CA ARG A 360 -18.25 7.08 7.31
C ARG A 360 -17.49 6.26 6.27
N SER A 361 -16.62 5.35 6.67
CA SER A 361 -15.97 4.38 5.79
C SER A 361 -16.59 3.00 5.97
N ASP A 362 -16.26 2.11 5.03
CA ASP A 362 -16.61 0.70 5.13
C ASP A 362 -15.75 0.02 6.19
N SER A 363 -16.40 -0.83 6.99
CA SER A 363 -15.70 -1.69 7.94
C SER A 363 -15.49 -3.07 7.31
N MET A 364 -14.27 -3.60 7.35
CA MET A 364 -13.93 -4.89 6.73
C MET A 364 -13.13 -5.81 7.63
N ILE A 365 -13.42 -7.11 7.56
CA ILE A 365 -12.62 -8.17 8.17
C ILE A 365 -12.36 -9.28 7.16
N GLU A 366 -11.11 -9.68 7.05
CA GLU A 366 -10.65 -10.80 6.23
C GLU A 366 -10.42 -12.02 7.11
N LEU A 367 -11.01 -13.15 6.74
CA LEU A 367 -10.84 -14.45 7.38
C LEU A 367 -10.07 -15.38 6.45
N ARG A 368 -9.10 -16.11 7.00
CA ARG A 368 -8.31 -17.13 6.30
C ARG A 368 -8.26 -18.40 7.14
N ALA A 369 -8.34 -19.55 6.48
CA ALA A 369 -8.36 -20.86 7.11
C ALA A 369 -7.66 -21.91 6.22
N ASP A 370 -6.73 -22.69 6.76
CA ASP A 370 -5.98 -23.69 5.99
C ASP A 370 -6.82 -24.90 5.51
N GLN A 371 -7.93 -25.19 6.18
CA GLN A 371 -8.86 -26.28 5.87
C GLN A 371 -10.31 -25.82 6.02
N MET A 372 -11.10 -25.83 4.94
CA MET A 372 -12.45 -25.24 4.95
C MET A 372 -13.61 -26.22 4.76
N ALA A 373 -13.38 -27.49 4.43
CA ALA A 373 -14.42 -28.42 3.97
C ALA A 373 -15.61 -28.58 4.92
N ASP A 374 -15.36 -28.51 6.24
CA ASP A 374 -16.36 -28.67 7.29
C ASP A 374 -16.54 -27.39 8.13
N MET A 375 -16.02 -26.25 7.66
CA MET A 375 -16.14 -24.99 8.38
C MET A 375 -17.49 -24.33 8.13
N VAL A 376 -18.14 -23.91 9.21
CA VAL A 376 -19.35 -23.09 9.18
C VAL A 376 -19.02 -21.72 9.75
N LEU A 377 -19.29 -20.68 8.95
CA LEU A 377 -19.20 -19.29 9.37
C LEU A 377 -20.58 -18.82 9.82
N THR A 378 -20.62 -18.07 10.91
CA THR A 378 -21.85 -17.43 11.41
C THR A 378 -21.58 -15.98 11.73
N LEU A 379 -22.46 -15.10 11.23
CA LEU A 379 -22.44 -13.67 11.46
C LEU A 379 -23.70 -13.25 12.22
N THR A 380 -23.53 -12.50 13.31
CA THR A 380 -24.62 -12.02 14.17
C THR A 380 -24.58 -10.50 14.24
N ALA A 381 -25.70 -9.84 13.94
CA ALA A 381 -25.80 -8.39 14.00
C ALA A 381 -25.87 -7.87 15.45
N PRO A 382 -25.52 -6.59 15.70
CA PRO A 382 -25.44 -6.02 17.06
C PRO A 382 -26.78 -5.95 17.82
N ASP A 383 -27.90 -6.03 17.12
CA ASP A 383 -29.26 -6.04 17.69
C ASP A 383 -29.64 -7.38 18.32
N ARG A 384 -28.77 -8.40 18.21
CA ARG A 384 -28.93 -9.73 18.82
C ARG A 384 -30.25 -10.43 18.47
N THR A 385 -30.88 -10.08 17.35
CA THR A 385 -32.14 -10.70 16.91
C THR A 385 -31.96 -12.07 16.24
N GLY A 386 -30.76 -12.65 16.33
CA GLY A 386 -30.36 -13.91 15.67
C GLY A 386 -29.22 -13.70 14.67
N HIS A 387 -28.84 -14.78 13.99
CA HIS A 387 -27.82 -14.74 12.94
C HIS A 387 -28.36 -13.98 11.73
N ILE A 388 -27.61 -12.99 11.24
CA ILE A 388 -27.92 -12.33 9.96
C ILE A 388 -27.48 -13.20 8.78
N TRP A 389 -26.52 -14.10 9.02
CA TRP A 389 -26.07 -15.09 8.06
C TRP A 389 -25.42 -16.29 8.78
N GLN A 390 -25.66 -17.50 8.28
CA GLN A 390 -25.00 -18.73 8.69
C GLN A 390 -24.92 -19.67 7.49
N GLY A 391 -23.75 -20.24 7.24
CA GLY A 391 -23.54 -21.14 6.12
C GLY A 391 -22.18 -21.83 6.16
N ALA A 392 -21.99 -22.79 5.25
CA ALA A 392 -20.67 -23.35 4.97
C ALA A 392 -19.69 -22.24 4.55
N TRP A 393 -18.39 -22.51 4.69
CA TRP A 393 -17.35 -21.58 4.26
C TRP A 393 -17.54 -21.15 2.79
N PRO A 394 -17.71 -19.84 2.51
CA PRO A 394 -17.86 -19.33 1.15
C PRO A 394 -16.68 -19.70 0.26
N GLN A 395 -16.97 -20.26 -0.92
CA GLN A 395 -15.97 -20.62 -1.93
C GLN A 395 -15.62 -19.40 -2.80
N ALA A 396 -14.53 -19.49 -3.57
CA ALA A 396 -14.16 -18.43 -4.50
C ALA A 396 -15.30 -18.15 -5.50
N GLY A 397 -15.76 -16.90 -5.53
CA GLY A 397 -16.90 -16.47 -6.35
C GLY A 397 -18.25 -16.47 -5.63
N ASP A 398 -18.35 -17.08 -4.45
CA ASP A 398 -19.53 -16.98 -3.62
C ASP A 398 -19.74 -15.54 -3.13
N ARG A 399 -20.99 -15.11 -3.17
CA ARG A 399 -21.42 -13.77 -2.79
C ARG A 399 -22.74 -13.82 -2.04
N HIS A 400 -22.75 -13.29 -0.82
CA HIS A 400 -23.95 -13.17 0.00
C HIS A 400 -24.14 -11.72 0.45
N LEU A 401 -25.19 -11.06 -0.04
CA LEU A 401 -25.53 -9.70 0.39
C LEU A 401 -26.31 -9.73 1.71
N LEU A 402 -25.94 -8.85 2.64
CA LEU A 402 -26.64 -8.63 3.89
C LEU A 402 -27.61 -7.47 3.68
N LEU A 403 -28.91 -7.74 3.80
CA LEU A 403 -29.96 -6.75 3.57
C LEU A 403 -30.65 -6.35 4.87
N ARG A 404 -30.94 -5.05 5.03
CA ARG A 404 -31.80 -4.52 6.09
C ARG A 404 -32.74 -3.47 5.52
N GLY A 405 -34.05 -3.69 5.68
CA GLY A 405 -35.06 -2.80 5.09
C GLY A 405 -34.93 -2.64 3.57
N GLY A 406 -34.52 -3.71 2.86
CA GLY A 406 -34.30 -3.72 1.41
C GLY A 406 -33.01 -3.07 0.92
N LYS A 407 -32.15 -2.58 1.82
CA LYS A 407 -30.86 -1.96 1.47
C LYS A 407 -29.69 -2.86 1.84
N ILE A 408 -28.62 -2.83 1.04
CA ILE A 408 -27.37 -3.55 1.30
C ILE A 408 -26.64 -2.89 2.47
N VAL A 409 -26.53 -3.59 3.59
CA VAL A 409 -25.79 -3.13 4.78
C VAL A 409 -24.43 -3.81 4.94
N GLY A 410 -24.15 -4.81 4.10
CA GLY A 410 -22.88 -5.52 4.06
C GLY A 410 -22.91 -6.67 3.06
N GLY A 411 -21.81 -7.39 2.98
CA GLY A 411 -21.68 -8.58 2.14
C GLY A 411 -20.58 -9.52 2.62
N ILE A 412 -20.73 -10.79 2.26
CA ILE A 412 -19.77 -11.87 2.49
C ILE A 412 -19.31 -12.36 1.12
N TYR A 413 -18.00 -12.37 0.90
CA TYR A 413 -17.38 -12.67 -0.38
C TYR A 413 -16.29 -13.72 -0.20
N GLY A 414 -16.46 -14.88 -0.84
CA GLY A 414 -15.41 -15.89 -0.91
C GLY A 414 -14.47 -15.61 -2.08
N TYR A 415 -13.16 -15.73 -1.84
CA TYR A 415 -12.13 -15.58 -2.86
C TYR A 415 -10.91 -16.44 -2.53
N SER A 416 -10.06 -16.66 -3.52
CA SER A 416 -8.75 -17.28 -3.33
C SER A 416 -7.68 -16.25 -3.61
N ASP A 417 -6.61 -16.25 -2.83
CA ASP A 417 -5.43 -15.47 -3.20
C ASP A 417 -4.59 -16.20 -4.28
N SER A 418 -3.51 -15.55 -4.71
CA SER A 418 -2.56 -16.07 -5.70
C SER A 418 -1.89 -17.38 -5.30
N ALA A 419 -1.80 -17.69 -4.00
CA ALA A 419 -1.32 -18.98 -3.50
C ALA A 419 -2.41 -20.06 -3.48
N GLY A 420 -3.64 -19.73 -3.87
CA GLY A 420 -4.79 -20.63 -3.82
C GLY A 420 -5.43 -20.74 -2.43
N GLN A 421 -5.00 -19.93 -1.45
CA GLN A 421 -5.55 -19.96 -0.10
C GLN A 421 -6.97 -19.39 -0.11
N SER A 422 -7.94 -20.22 0.28
CA SER A 422 -9.34 -19.80 0.43
C SER A 422 -9.47 -18.77 1.55
N SER A 423 -10.16 -17.67 1.24
CA SER A 423 -10.30 -16.49 2.09
C SER A 423 -11.72 -15.96 1.98
N VAL A 424 -12.19 -15.31 3.05
CA VAL A 424 -13.51 -14.67 3.10
C VAL A 424 -13.34 -13.22 3.50
N LEU A 425 -13.89 -12.31 2.70
CA LEU A 425 -14.05 -10.91 3.07
C LEU A 425 -15.47 -10.69 3.56
N ILE A 426 -15.60 -10.17 4.79
CA ILE A 426 -16.86 -9.62 5.29
C ILE A 426 -16.71 -8.10 5.27
N ALA A 427 -17.55 -7.43 4.47
CA ALA A 427 -17.58 -5.98 4.36
C ALA A 427 -18.92 -5.44 4.87
N LEU A 428 -18.89 -4.34 5.60
CA LEU A 428 -20.06 -3.65 6.11
C LEU A 428 -20.07 -2.22 5.57
N ALA A 429 -21.25 -1.77 5.15
CA ALA A 429 -21.47 -0.37 4.76
C ALA A 429 -21.19 0.57 5.94
N PRO A 430 -20.94 1.87 5.72
CA PRO A 430 -20.66 2.81 6.78
C PRO A 430 -21.76 2.86 7.83
N THR A 431 -21.44 3.13 9.09
CA THR A 431 -22.48 3.32 10.13
C THR A 431 -23.10 4.72 10.10
N LYS A 432 -22.53 5.62 9.29
CA LYS A 432 -23.04 6.96 8.98
C LYS A 432 -22.81 7.29 7.51
N SER A 433 -23.90 7.52 6.79
CA SER A 433 -23.88 7.92 5.39
C SER A 433 -24.75 9.16 5.15
N ASN A 434 -24.68 9.73 3.95
CA ASN A 434 -25.57 10.84 3.54
C ASN A 434 -27.04 10.35 3.48
N GLU A 435 -27.99 11.28 3.53
CA GLU A 435 -29.43 10.93 3.52
C GLU A 435 -29.79 9.99 2.36
N GLY A 436 -30.43 8.86 2.69
CA GLY A 436 -30.90 7.87 1.72
C GLY A 436 -29.95 6.70 1.46
N ALA A 437 -28.66 6.80 1.77
CA ALA A 437 -27.72 5.70 1.62
C ALA A 437 -27.94 4.60 2.69
N ALA A 438 -27.49 3.38 2.39
CA ALA A 438 -27.53 2.29 3.35
C ALA A 438 -26.53 2.54 4.49
N HIS A 439 -26.81 2.01 5.67
CA HIS A 439 -25.88 2.06 6.80
C HIS A 439 -25.93 0.75 7.60
N ALA A 440 -24.77 0.24 7.97
CA ALA A 440 -24.69 -0.91 8.86
C ALA A 440 -24.97 -0.49 10.31
N PRO A 441 -25.61 -1.33 11.14
CA PRO A 441 -25.68 -1.08 12.57
C PRO A 441 -24.28 -1.05 13.19
N SER A 442 -23.99 0.00 13.96
CA SER A 442 -22.81 0.04 14.84
C SER A 442 -22.99 -0.90 16.04
N GLY A 443 -21.89 -1.41 16.58
CA GLY A 443 -21.88 -2.23 17.79
C GLY A 443 -21.04 -3.50 17.65
N GLY A 444 -21.28 -4.46 18.54
CA GLY A 444 -20.58 -5.74 18.52
C GLY A 444 -21.24 -6.74 17.57
N TRP A 445 -20.62 -6.97 16.43
CA TRP A 445 -20.96 -8.04 15.51
C TRP A 445 -20.32 -9.35 15.98
N GLY A 446 -21.10 -10.41 16.09
CA GLY A 446 -20.58 -11.73 16.42
C GLY A 446 -20.04 -12.41 15.16
N VAL A 447 -18.78 -12.84 15.19
CA VAL A 447 -18.15 -13.63 14.13
C VAL A 447 -17.71 -14.96 14.76
N SER A 448 -18.25 -16.07 14.29
CA SER A 448 -17.86 -17.39 14.79
C SER A 448 -17.56 -18.38 13.69
N LEU A 449 -16.57 -19.22 13.93
CA LEU A 449 -16.21 -20.35 13.09
C LEU A 449 -16.36 -21.64 13.89
N THR A 450 -17.10 -22.60 13.34
CA THR A 450 -17.20 -23.96 13.90
C THR A 450 -16.66 -24.95 12.89
N ASN A 451 -15.86 -25.90 13.34
CA ASN A 451 -15.31 -26.96 12.49
C ASN A 451 -16.08 -28.26 12.74
N GLY A 452 -16.82 -28.74 11.74
CA GLY A 452 -17.54 -30.02 11.81
C GLY A 452 -16.66 -31.25 11.54
N GLY A 453 -15.42 -31.04 11.11
CA GLY A 453 -14.48 -32.07 10.72
C GLY A 453 -13.66 -32.61 11.88
N VAL A 454 -12.77 -33.56 11.58
CA VAL A 454 -11.87 -34.19 12.56
C VAL A 454 -10.46 -33.59 12.57
N VAL A 455 -10.15 -32.71 11.63
CA VAL A 455 -8.84 -32.06 11.50
C VAL A 455 -8.93 -30.64 12.01
N ASP A 456 -8.09 -30.30 12.99
CA ASP A 456 -7.92 -28.94 13.50
C ASP A 456 -7.51 -27.98 12.37
N CYS A 457 -8.13 -26.80 12.35
CA CYS A 457 -7.90 -25.80 11.31
C CYS A 457 -7.22 -24.56 11.89
N GLN A 458 -6.10 -24.13 11.29
CA GLN A 458 -5.51 -22.84 11.61
C GLN A 458 -6.32 -21.72 10.97
N PHE A 459 -6.66 -20.71 11.76
CA PHE A 459 -7.35 -19.53 11.24
C PHE A 459 -6.56 -18.25 11.51
N SER A 460 -6.85 -17.24 10.68
CA SER A 460 -6.56 -15.85 11.01
C SER A 460 -7.73 -14.96 10.64
N ALA A 461 -7.93 -13.92 11.43
CA ALA A 461 -8.89 -12.86 11.18
C ALA A 461 -8.16 -11.52 11.25
N LYS A 462 -8.21 -10.72 10.17
CA LYS A 462 -7.57 -9.42 10.07
C LYS A 462 -8.62 -8.36 9.78
N VAL A 463 -8.85 -7.45 10.72
CA VAL A 463 -9.66 -6.26 10.50
C VAL A 463 -8.84 -5.27 9.70
N GLN A 464 -9.39 -4.76 8.60
CA GLN A 464 -8.69 -3.77 7.78
C GLN A 464 -8.55 -2.46 8.54
N ARG A 465 -7.43 -1.78 8.31
CA ARG A 465 -7.10 -0.52 9.00
C ARG A 465 -7.96 0.60 8.47
N ASP A 466 -8.73 1.22 9.37
CA ASP A 466 -9.63 2.31 9.10
C ASP A 466 -9.05 3.70 9.44
N ASP A 467 -7.80 3.74 9.88
CA ASP A 467 -7.11 4.96 10.24
C ASP A 467 -6.46 5.62 9.02
N THR A 468 -6.90 6.84 8.73
CA THR A 468 -6.23 7.69 7.74
C THR A 468 -5.04 8.39 8.39
N PRO A 469 -3.89 8.59 7.70
CA PRO A 469 -2.79 9.38 8.24
C PRO A 469 -3.31 10.71 8.79
N GLY A 470 -2.77 11.17 9.92
CA GLY A 470 -3.34 12.31 10.69
C GLY A 470 -3.46 13.64 9.92
N THR A 471 -2.94 13.70 8.70
CA THR A 471 -3.00 14.84 7.78
C THR A 471 -4.28 14.85 6.95
N TYR A 472 -5.06 13.76 6.92
CA TYR A 472 -6.36 13.65 6.28
C TYR A 472 -7.52 13.88 7.27
N TRP A 473 -8.73 14.08 6.75
CA TRP A 473 -9.94 14.00 7.58
C TRP A 473 -10.23 12.54 7.87
N GLN A 474 -10.44 12.20 9.14
CA GLN A 474 -10.96 10.89 9.52
C GLN A 474 -12.38 10.77 8.98
N LEU A 475 -12.52 10.00 7.90
CA LEU A 475 -13.81 9.47 7.46
C LEU A 475 -14.19 8.28 8.35
N GLY A 476 -13.17 7.48 8.67
CA GLY A 476 -13.27 6.23 9.40
C GLY A 476 -13.09 6.31 10.91
N ARG A 477 -13.64 5.32 11.60
CA ARG A 477 -13.36 5.03 13.00
C ARG A 477 -12.99 3.55 13.12
N GLN A 478 -11.70 3.29 13.37
CA GLN A 478 -11.12 1.96 13.51
C GLN A 478 -12.03 0.99 14.29
N SER A 479 -12.59 0.04 13.55
CA SER A 479 -13.22 -1.15 14.13
C SER A 479 -12.14 -2.06 14.71
N SER A 480 -12.48 -2.85 15.73
CA SER A 480 -11.49 -3.68 16.43
C SER A 480 -12.06 -5.03 16.83
N LEU A 481 -11.20 -5.99 17.14
CA LEU A 481 -11.61 -7.27 17.70
C LEU A 481 -11.70 -7.20 19.23
N ASP A 482 -12.60 -8.01 19.77
CA ASP A 482 -12.74 -8.30 21.18
C ASP A 482 -13.09 -9.78 21.35
N ALA A 483 -12.72 -10.38 22.49
CA ALA A 483 -12.86 -11.81 22.72
C ALA A 483 -13.22 -12.10 24.19
N PRO A 484 -13.99 -13.17 24.47
CA PRO A 484 -14.42 -13.52 25.82
C PRO A 484 -13.28 -13.76 26.81
N ALA A 485 -12.09 -14.19 26.32
CA ALA A 485 -10.91 -14.46 27.14
C ALA A 485 -10.39 -13.23 27.92
N GLY A 486 -10.77 -12.02 27.51
CA GLY A 486 -10.48 -10.78 28.24
C GLY A 486 -9.05 -10.27 28.09
N TRP A 487 -8.69 -9.30 28.92
CA TRP A 487 -7.49 -8.48 28.81
C TRP A 487 -6.74 -8.41 30.14
N ILE A 488 -5.40 -8.43 30.09
CA ILE A 488 -4.50 -8.28 31.25
C ILE A 488 -3.73 -6.95 31.18
N TYR A 489 -3.14 -6.57 32.31
CA TYR A 489 -2.36 -5.34 32.43
C TYR A 489 -1.10 -5.39 31.56
N ASP A 490 -0.92 -4.36 30.74
CA ASP A 490 0.28 -4.10 29.96
C ASP A 490 1.06 -2.95 30.60
N ALA A 491 2.25 -3.24 31.11
CA ALA A 491 3.13 -2.24 31.73
C ALA A 491 3.67 -1.21 30.71
N GLU A 492 3.82 -1.57 29.44
CA GLU A 492 4.28 -0.66 28.39
C GLU A 492 3.20 0.41 28.08
N GLN A 493 1.93 0.00 28.10
CA GLN A 493 0.78 0.87 27.81
C GLN A 493 0.17 1.50 29.06
N GLY A 494 0.48 0.97 30.26
CA GLY A 494 -0.11 1.39 31.52
C GLY A 494 -1.62 1.09 31.62
N ALA A 495 -2.10 0.04 30.95
CA ALA A 495 -3.53 -0.26 30.83
C ALA A 495 -3.83 -1.76 30.66
N TYR A 496 -5.07 -2.19 30.93
CA TYR A 496 -5.54 -3.57 30.70
C TYR A 496 -5.85 -3.82 29.21
N VAL A 497 -4.79 -3.90 28.41
CA VAL A 497 -4.87 -3.96 26.94
C VAL A 497 -3.97 -5.04 26.32
N ALA A 498 -3.26 -5.82 27.14
CA ALA A 498 -2.56 -7.01 26.66
C ALA A 498 -3.55 -8.18 26.57
N PRO A 499 -3.53 -8.99 25.50
CA PRO A 499 -4.36 -10.19 25.42
C PRO A 499 -4.07 -11.14 26.60
N ALA A 500 -5.12 -11.65 27.25
CA ALA A 500 -4.97 -12.68 28.27
C ALA A 500 -4.47 -14.02 27.66
N PRO A 501 -3.95 -14.97 28.47
CA PRO A 501 -3.67 -16.32 27.98
C PRO A 501 -4.89 -16.93 27.28
N ASN A 502 -4.66 -17.63 26.17
CA ASN A 502 -5.69 -18.22 25.30
C ASN A 502 -6.64 -17.22 24.62
N ASN A 503 -6.35 -15.92 24.67
CA ASN A 503 -7.08 -14.95 23.84
C ASN A 503 -6.65 -15.13 22.38
N PRO A 504 -7.59 -15.34 21.43
CA PRO A 504 -7.25 -15.47 20.02
C PRO A 504 -6.69 -14.16 19.43
N ILE A 505 -7.00 -13.01 20.03
CA ILE A 505 -6.46 -11.71 19.60
C ILE A 505 -4.98 -11.64 19.98
N THR A 506 -4.14 -11.27 19.01
CA THR A 506 -2.69 -11.29 19.17
C THR A 506 -2.05 -9.99 18.67
N ARG A 507 -0.83 -9.74 19.12
CA ARG A 507 0.04 -8.68 18.61
C ARG A 507 0.84 -9.12 17.39
N LYS A 508 0.96 -10.44 17.18
CA LYS A 508 1.68 -11.07 16.07
C LYS A 508 0.89 -11.03 14.78
N GLY A 509 1.60 -10.88 13.67
CA GLY A 509 1.04 -10.78 12.34
C GLY A 509 0.30 -9.48 12.09
N THR A 510 0.83 -8.39 12.66
CA THR A 510 0.30 -7.02 12.55
C THR A 510 1.04 -6.18 11.51
N ALA A 511 1.88 -6.82 10.69
CA ALA A 511 2.64 -6.19 9.63
C ALA A 511 1.79 -5.94 8.38
N VAL A 512 2.29 -5.09 7.48
CA VAL A 512 1.64 -4.82 6.20
C VAL A 512 1.47 -6.09 5.35
N SER A 513 0.51 -6.10 4.44
CA SER A 513 0.07 -7.29 3.71
C SER A 513 1.15 -7.93 2.85
N PHE A 514 2.15 -7.17 2.39
CA PHE A 514 3.30 -7.65 1.62
C PHE A 514 4.55 -7.89 2.49
N ALA A 515 4.41 -7.90 3.81
CA ALA A 515 5.53 -8.03 4.75
C ALA A 515 6.31 -9.35 4.63
N GLY A 516 5.72 -10.38 4.02
CA GLY A 516 6.40 -11.65 3.78
C GLY A 516 7.23 -11.69 2.49
N VAL A 517 7.31 -10.59 1.73
CA VAL A 517 8.05 -10.58 0.47
C VAL A 517 9.54 -10.90 0.67
N GLN A 518 10.06 -11.85 -0.11
CA GLN A 518 11.44 -12.32 -0.07
C GLN A 518 12.22 -11.82 -1.28
N HIS A 519 13.10 -10.85 -1.07
CA HIS A 519 14.02 -10.32 -2.09
C HIS A 519 15.13 -9.47 -1.44
N ASP A 520 16.38 -9.62 -1.87
CA ASP A 520 17.55 -8.92 -1.31
C ASP A 520 17.50 -7.39 -1.47
N HIS A 521 16.69 -6.92 -2.43
CA HIS A 521 16.50 -5.51 -2.75
C HIS A 521 15.15 -4.95 -2.28
N ILE A 522 14.41 -5.68 -1.44
CA ILE A 522 13.20 -5.18 -0.79
C ILE A 522 13.42 -5.19 0.73
N HIS A 523 13.47 -4.00 1.30
CA HIS A 523 13.87 -3.73 2.68
C HIS A 523 12.66 -3.30 3.52
N LEU A 524 12.23 -4.13 4.46
CA LEU A 524 11.14 -3.84 5.38
C LEU A 524 11.67 -3.27 6.70
N VAL A 525 11.15 -2.11 7.09
CA VAL A 525 11.70 -1.31 8.18
C VAL A 525 10.70 -1.14 9.31
N SER A 526 11.07 -1.59 10.50
CA SER A 526 10.32 -1.40 11.74
C SER A 526 10.80 -0.18 12.52
N ALA A 527 10.05 0.20 13.56
CA ALA A 527 10.32 1.40 14.34
C ALA A 527 10.82 1.08 15.76
N PHE A 528 11.90 1.73 16.17
CA PHE A 528 12.38 1.73 17.56
C PHE A 528 12.32 3.11 18.20
N ARG A 529 12.46 3.13 19.53
CA ARG A 529 12.63 4.31 20.36
C ARG A 529 13.73 4.11 21.42
N PRO A 530 14.37 5.17 21.92
CA PRO A 530 15.20 5.09 23.11
C PRO A 530 14.39 4.60 24.32
N LYS A 531 15.02 3.73 25.14
CA LYS A 531 14.44 3.24 26.39
C LYS A 531 14.50 4.34 27.45
N THR A 532 13.38 4.59 28.12
CA THR A 532 13.29 5.63 29.16
C THR A 532 14.35 5.41 30.25
N GLY A 533 15.12 6.46 30.54
CA GLY A 533 16.17 6.43 31.57
C GLY A 533 17.53 5.90 31.09
N THR A 534 17.64 5.39 29.86
CA THR A 534 18.89 4.86 29.29
C THR A 534 19.01 5.26 27.81
N SER A 535 19.72 6.35 27.52
CA SER A 535 19.86 6.88 26.14
C SER A 535 20.51 5.92 25.15
N ASP A 536 21.34 5.00 25.65
CA ASP A 536 22.17 4.11 24.83
C ASP A 536 21.47 2.77 24.54
N VAL A 537 20.27 2.55 25.09
CA VAL A 537 19.47 1.34 24.89
C VAL A 537 18.23 1.71 24.11
N VAL A 538 17.93 0.94 23.06
CA VAL A 538 16.72 1.10 22.26
C VAL A 538 15.76 -0.06 22.54
N THR A 539 14.47 0.18 22.28
CA THR A 539 13.43 -0.85 22.32
C THR A 539 12.44 -0.57 21.20
N ALA A 540 11.66 -1.58 20.79
CA ALA A 540 10.63 -1.40 19.78
C ALA A 540 9.66 -0.28 20.20
N SER A 541 9.25 0.54 19.24
CA SER A 541 8.15 1.47 19.48
C SER A 541 6.87 0.67 19.69
N SER A 542 6.01 1.12 20.60
CA SER A 542 4.90 0.29 21.08
C SER A 542 3.91 -0.11 19.99
N TYR A 543 3.81 0.70 18.93
CA TYR A 543 2.97 0.45 17.75
C TYR A 543 3.62 -0.46 16.71
N SER A 544 4.96 -0.61 16.73
CA SER A 544 5.70 -1.28 15.66
C SER A 544 5.20 -2.71 15.50
N ALA A 545 4.79 -3.06 14.27
CA ALA A 545 4.23 -4.36 13.95
C ALA A 545 5.14 -5.52 14.36
N GLU A 546 4.53 -6.65 14.72
CA GLU A 546 5.23 -7.87 15.14
C GLU A 546 5.01 -8.98 14.10
N PRO A 547 6.07 -9.67 13.65
CA PRO A 547 5.96 -10.78 12.71
C PRO A 547 5.20 -11.97 13.32
N THR A 548 4.89 -12.94 12.47
CA THR A 548 4.56 -14.31 12.90
C THR A 548 5.34 -15.31 12.05
N ALA A 549 5.50 -16.55 12.50
CA ALA A 549 6.21 -17.58 11.74
C ALA A 549 5.60 -17.86 10.36
N ALA A 550 4.30 -17.56 10.17
CA ALA A 550 3.62 -17.66 8.87
C ALA A 550 3.87 -16.44 7.96
N ASP A 551 4.26 -15.29 8.51
CA ASP A 551 4.56 -14.04 7.78
C ASP A 551 6.07 -13.94 7.45
N THR A 552 6.78 -15.09 7.49
CA THR A 552 8.24 -15.31 7.35
C THR A 552 9.04 -15.18 8.65
N THR A 553 10.12 -15.96 8.78
CA THR A 553 10.94 -16.03 10.01
C THR A 553 11.95 -14.89 10.15
N ASP A 554 12.24 -14.16 9.08
CA ASP A 554 13.45 -13.31 8.99
C ASP A 554 13.13 -11.81 8.75
N LYS A 555 11.88 -11.39 8.92
CA LYS A 555 11.43 -9.99 8.79
C LYS A 555 11.01 -9.41 10.15
N PRO A 556 11.10 -8.09 10.38
CA PRO A 556 11.59 -7.02 9.49
C PRO A 556 13.10 -7.06 9.26
N ASP A 557 13.57 -6.57 8.10
CA ASP A 557 15.00 -6.55 7.74
C ASP A 557 15.80 -5.53 8.56
N TRP A 558 15.20 -4.36 8.80
CA TRP A 558 15.84 -3.23 9.45
C TRP A 558 14.95 -2.64 10.54
N SER A 559 15.57 -1.94 11.49
CA SER A 559 14.87 -1.01 12.36
C SER A 559 15.54 0.35 12.38
N ALA A 560 14.73 1.39 12.34
CA ALA A 560 15.17 2.78 12.48
C ALA A 560 14.32 3.52 13.50
N GLN A 561 14.81 4.68 13.94
CA GLN A 561 14.18 5.42 15.04
C GLN A 561 12.83 6.00 14.58
N GLY A 562 11.73 5.54 15.16
CA GLY A 562 10.40 6.08 14.91
C GLY A 562 9.96 7.13 15.95
N ASP A 563 10.61 7.16 17.11
CA ASP A 563 10.32 8.12 18.18
C ASP A 563 11.57 8.57 18.93
N ASP A 564 11.60 9.82 19.39
CA ASP A 564 12.66 10.33 20.30
C ASP A 564 12.48 9.87 21.75
N GLY A 565 11.34 9.26 22.09
CA GLY A 565 11.12 8.60 23.38
C GLY A 565 9.63 8.45 23.73
N VAL A 566 9.34 7.89 24.90
CA VAL A 566 7.96 7.68 25.38
C VAL A 566 7.19 8.99 25.56
N MET A 567 7.88 10.02 26.08
CA MET A 567 7.31 11.35 26.37
C MET A 567 7.48 12.35 25.21
N LEU A 568 8.37 12.04 24.25
CA LEU A 568 8.60 12.85 23.06
C LEU A 568 8.44 11.97 21.83
N ARG A 569 7.19 11.65 21.51
CA ARG A 569 6.87 10.81 20.36
C ARG A 569 7.25 11.50 19.05
N GLY A 570 7.67 10.66 18.11
CA GLY A 570 7.95 11.02 16.73
C GLY A 570 9.29 11.70 16.49
N ILE A 571 9.69 11.72 15.22
CA ILE A 571 10.88 12.41 14.72
C ILE A 571 10.47 13.74 14.10
N ARG A 572 11.30 14.77 14.24
CA ARG A 572 11.06 16.08 13.63
C ARG A 572 11.58 16.11 12.19
N ALA A 573 10.74 16.53 11.26
CA ALA A 573 11.09 16.76 9.85
C ALA A 573 10.24 17.91 9.27
N ALA A 574 10.49 18.26 8.00
CA ALA A 574 9.76 19.31 7.30
C ALA A 574 8.24 19.07 7.28
N GLY A 575 7.48 20.15 7.43
CA GLY A 575 6.06 20.20 7.15
C GLY A 575 5.78 20.53 5.68
N ARG A 576 4.50 20.60 5.29
CA ARG A 576 4.09 20.78 3.88
C ARG A 576 4.66 22.05 3.24
N LEU A 577 4.60 23.15 3.98
CA LEU A 577 5.02 24.47 3.52
C LEU A 577 6.48 24.75 3.91
N SER A 578 7.19 25.51 3.08
CA SER A 578 8.53 26.02 3.39
C SER A 578 8.57 26.69 4.78
N GLY A 579 9.57 26.35 5.58
CA GLY A 579 9.76 26.88 6.93
C GLY A 579 8.86 26.27 8.02
N SER A 580 8.00 25.30 7.67
CA SER A 580 7.21 24.54 8.65
C SER A 580 7.88 23.22 9.05
N TYR A 581 7.64 22.76 10.27
CA TYR A 581 8.14 21.48 10.79
C TYR A 581 7.05 20.77 11.59
N ALA A 582 7.11 19.44 11.58
CA ALA A 582 6.18 18.57 12.30
C ALA A 582 6.94 17.43 12.99
N ARG A 583 6.30 16.76 13.95
CA ARG A 583 6.76 15.48 14.49
C ARG A 583 5.76 14.39 14.13
N LEU A 584 6.23 13.31 13.53
CA LEU A 584 5.43 12.13 13.23
C LEU A 584 6.11 10.89 13.82
N SER A 585 5.30 9.91 14.21
CA SER A 585 5.71 8.58 14.66
C SER A 585 5.26 7.54 13.65
N GLY A 586 6.00 6.45 13.52
CA GLY A 586 5.61 5.31 12.70
C GLY A 586 6.79 4.57 12.09
N SER A 587 6.56 3.35 11.62
CA SER A 587 7.45 2.70 10.67
C SER A 587 7.62 3.52 9.38
N SER A 588 6.64 4.35 9.02
CA SER A 588 6.72 5.32 7.92
C SER A 588 7.73 6.44 8.15
N VAL A 589 8.14 6.67 9.41
CA VAL A 589 9.20 7.62 9.78
C VAL A 589 10.56 6.93 9.85
N ALA A 590 10.56 5.63 10.17
CA ALA A 590 11.74 4.79 10.21
C ALA A 590 12.26 4.45 8.80
N ALA A 591 11.39 3.98 7.90
CA ALA A 591 11.72 3.59 6.52
C ALA A 591 12.55 4.62 5.73
N PRO A 592 12.17 5.92 5.64
CA PRO A 592 12.93 6.89 4.86
C PRO A 592 14.35 7.14 5.40
N GLN A 593 14.64 6.84 6.67
CA GLN A 593 16.01 6.91 7.19
C GLN A 593 16.89 5.79 6.63
N VAL A 594 16.33 4.60 6.40
CA VAL A 594 17.01 3.50 5.71
C VAL A 594 17.17 3.83 4.22
N THR A 595 16.17 4.46 3.59
CA THR A 595 16.31 5.01 2.23
C THR A 595 17.49 5.96 2.13
N ALA A 596 17.60 6.94 3.03
CA ALA A 596 18.71 7.87 3.05
C ALA A 596 20.07 7.17 3.25
N TYR A 597 20.11 6.08 4.01
CA TYR A 597 21.30 5.25 4.18
C TYR A 597 21.67 4.51 2.89
N LEU A 598 20.74 3.78 2.27
CA LEU A 598 20.99 3.01 1.05
C LEU A 598 21.44 3.90 -0.11
N VAL A 599 20.80 5.06 -0.27
CA VAL A 599 21.19 6.04 -1.29
C VAL A 599 22.64 6.50 -1.14
N GLN A 600 23.16 6.57 0.08
CA GLN A 600 24.57 6.91 0.33
C GLN A 600 25.52 5.75 0.02
N GLN A 601 25.08 4.50 0.25
CA GLN A 601 25.85 3.31 -0.10
C GLN A 601 26.05 3.21 -1.62
N HIS A 602 25.04 3.59 -2.41
CA HIS A 602 25.17 3.70 -3.88
C HIS A 602 26.24 4.73 -4.30
N ARG A 603 26.62 5.68 -3.43
CA ARG A 603 27.68 6.67 -3.66
C ARG A 603 29.05 6.27 -3.10
N ASN A 604 29.21 5.05 -2.56
CA ASN A 604 30.39 4.62 -1.79
C ASN A 604 30.73 5.56 -0.61
N VAL A 605 29.73 6.21 0.00
CA VAL A 605 29.92 7.08 1.17
C VAL A 605 29.69 6.23 2.44
N PRO A 606 30.71 5.96 3.27
CA PRO A 606 30.52 5.13 4.47
C PRO A 606 29.65 5.83 5.51
N ARG A 607 28.58 5.16 5.96
CA ARG A 607 27.76 5.54 7.13
C ARG A 607 27.55 4.29 7.99
N PRO A 608 27.44 4.38 9.32
CA PRO A 608 27.03 3.24 10.14
C PRO A 608 25.64 2.76 9.70
N PRO A 609 25.41 1.43 9.61
CA PRO A 609 24.13 0.87 9.22
C PRO A 609 23.03 1.24 10.21
N PRO A 610 21.76 1.37 9.76
CA PRO A 610 20.61 1.25 10.65
C PRO A 610 20.70 -0.06 11.44
N ILE A 611 20.08 -0.12 12.62
CA ILE A 611 20.16 -1.30 13.49
C ILE A 611 19.45 -2.47 12.78
N VAL A 612 20.18 -3.55 12.53
CA VAL A 612 19.65 -4.82 11.99
C VAL A 612 18.99 -5.60 13.14
N VAL A 613 17.80 -6.15 12.88
CA VAL A 613 16.92 -6.73 13.91
C VAL A 613 17.33 -8.15 14.28
N ASP A 614 18.50 -8.30 14.89
CA ASP A 614 18.82 -9.45 15.75
C ASP A 614 18.90 -9.03 17.24
N GLN A 615 18.80 -7.72 17.53
CA GLN A 615 19.11 -7.17 18.85
C GLN A 615 18.16 -6.04 19.28
N ILE A 616 16.87 -6.34 19.40
CA ILE A 616 15.93 -5.49 20.16
C ILE A 616 15.38 -6.33 21.31
N ASP A 617 15.68 -5.93 22.55
CA ASP A 617 15.11 -6.55 23.76
C ASP A 617 13.58 -6.45 23.71
N GLY A 618 12.92 -7.58 23.42
CA GLY A 618 11.51 -7.84 23.61
C GLY A 618 11.30 -8.92 24.68
N PRO A 619 10.18 -8.93 25.41
CA PRO A 619 10.00 -9.86 26.52
C PRO A 619 9.64 -11.24 25.97
N GLN A 620 10.60 -12.16 25.92
CA GLN A 620 10.52 -13.57 26.37
C GLN A 620 11.91 -14.25 26.30
N GLY A 621 12.60 -14.40 27.44
CA GLY A 621 13.70 -15.37 27.65
C GLY A 621 15.10 -14.98 27.12
N PRO A 622 16.20 -15.58 27.66
CA PRO A 622 17.46 -14.86 27.86
C PRO A 622 18.43 -14.97 26.68
N LEU A 623 18.89 -13.84 26.15
CA LEU A 623 20.11 -13.78 25.32
C LEU A 623 20.98 -12.58 25.72
N ARG A 624 22.29 -12.84 25.80
CA ARG A 624 23.31 -11.97 26.40
C ARG A 624 23.80 -10.93 25.40
N LEU A 625 23.98 -9.70 25.90
CA LEU A 625 24.61 -8.55 25.24
C LEU A 625 26.00 -8.88 24.67
N GLY A 626 26.17 -8.62 23.38
CA GLY A 626 27.41 -8.09 22.81
C GLY A 626 27.18 -6.60 22.53
N GLU A 627 27.84 -5.73 23.30
CA GLU A 627 27.69 -4.27 23.22
C GLU A 627 28.02 -3.73 21.82
N GLN A 628 27.07 -3.05 21.15
CA GLN A 628 27.41 -2.01 20.18
C GLN A 628 26.91 -0.66 20.69
N ARG A 629 27.87 0.19 21.09
CA ARG A 629 27.63 1.57 21.50
C ARG A 629 27.23 2.39 20.28
N LEU A 630 26.15 3.16 20.40
CA LEU A 630 25.87 4.26 19.47
C LEU A 630 27.07 5.23 19.46
N PRO A 631 27.51 5.73 18.28
CA PRO A 631 28.48 6.81 18.24
C PRO A 631 27.85 8.05 18.89
N ARG A 632 28.50 8.57 19.93
CA ARG A 632 28.14 9.84 20.56
C ARG A 632 28.21 10.93 19.48
N ARG A 633 27.11 11.67 19.30
CA ARG A 633 27.09 12.91 18.49
C ARG A 633 27.93 13.99 19.14
#